data_AF-A2EFC8-F1
#
_entry.id   AF-A2EFC8-F1
#
_cell.length_a   1.000
_cell.length_b   1.000
_cell.length_c   1.000
_cell.angle_alpha   90.00
_cell.angle_beta   90.00
_cell.angle_gamma   90.00
#
_symmetry.space_group_name_H-M   'P 1'
#
loop_
_entity.id
_entity.type
_entity.pdbx_description
1 polymer ?
#
loop_
_entity_poly.entity_id
_entity_poly.type
_entity_poly.pdbx_seq_one_letter_code
_entity_poly.pdbx_strand_id
1 'polypeptide(L)'
;MSHEGRNNQKADLPLNANSAVEMMQKMHGELIKLKPNMYKCIQNATDYKKPGMKKGLNTLGDVDEEIYNYASCFRDCLSQIEAFMHDVMLTKMEQGTDYENYERFCQGIDSTRAKLVGMIAEIYEFQKEQDIQRGQEEYIVKSLLNKHRELQKENIDYIIKQMDTVRRFYIQLCMPISSQKCRIQ
;
A
#
# COMPACT_ATOMS: atom_id res chain seq x y z
N MET A 1 -3.42 0.06 44.36
CA MET A 1 -2.23 0.31 43.51
C MET A 1 -2.18 -0.81 42.48
N SER A 2 -2.37 -0.66 41.17
CA SER A 2 -2.80 0.42 40.28
C SER A 2 -3.28 -0.34 39.02
N HIS A 3 -4.57 -0.24 38.69
CA HIS A 3 -5.19 -0.89 37.52
C HIS A 3 -5.32 0.07 36.33
N GLU A 4 -4.40 1.04 36.20
CA GLU A 4 -4.50 2.14 35.24
C GLU A 4 -3.87 1.84 33.86
N GLY A 5 -3.26 0.66 33.66
CA GLY A 5 -2.49 0.38 32.44
C GLY A 5 -3.28 -0.09 31.20
N ARG A 6 -4.55 -0.48 31.32
CA ARG A 6 -5.30 -1.10 30.19
C ARG A 6 -6.27 -0.16 29.47
N ASN A 7 -6.66 0.97 30.06
CA ASN A 7 -7.63 1.88 29.45
C ASN A 7 -7.01 2.85 28.44
N ASN A 8 -5.69 3.09 28.50
CA ASN A 8 -5.03 4.03 27.58
C ASN A 8 -4.91 3.48 26.15
N GLN A 9 -4.72 2.17 25.96
CA GLN A 9 -4.52 1.60 24.61
C GLN A 9 -5.77 1.65 23.73
N LYS A 10 -6.98 1.53 24.30
CA LYS A 10 -8.23 1.58 23.53
C LYS A 10 -8.58 2.99 23.03
N ALA A 11 -8.20 4.02 23.78
CA ALA A 11 -8.44 5.41 23.39
C ALA A 11 -7.60 5.86 22.18
N ASP A 12 -6.44 5.22 21.97
CA ASP A 12 -5.49 5.59 20.92
C ASP A 12 -5.79 4.94 19.56
N LEU A 13 -6.55 3.83 19.51
CA LEU A 13 -6.84 3.10 18.27
C LEU A 13 -7.53 3.98 17.20
N PRO A 14 -8.59 4.76 17.51
CA PRO A 14 -9.22 5.62 16.53
C PRO A 14 -8.26 6.72 16.02
N LEU A 15 -7.41 7.26 16.91
CA LEU A 15 -6.43 8.29 16.54
C LEU A 15 -5.38 7.72 15.58
N ASN A 16 -4.83 6.55 15.89
CA ASN A 16 -3.85 5.85 15.06
C ASN A 16 -4.43 5.52 13.67
N ALA A 17 -5.66 4.98 13.62
CA ALA A 17 -6.33 4.68 12.35
C ALA A 17 -6.58 5.95 11.51
N ASN A 18 -7.00 7.05 12.13
CA ASN A 18 -7.18 8.33 11.43
C ASN A 18 -5.84 8.89 10.91
N SER A 19 -4.77 8.86 11.71
CA SER A 19 -3.44 9.26 11.27
C SER A 19 -2.91 8.38 10.14
N ALA A 20 -3.17 7.07 10.18
CA ALA A 20 -2.84 6.15 9.10
C ALA A 20 -3.57 6.49 7.79
N VAL A 21 -4.85 6.87 7.87
CA VAL A 21 -5.64 7.31 6.71
C VAL A 21 -5.11 8.63 6.14
N GLU A 22 -4.73 9.59 6.98
CA GLU A 22 -4.10 10.84 6.54
C GLU A 22 -2.75 10.59 5.87
N MET A 23 -1.93 9.69 6.45
CA MET A 23 -0.66 9.27 5.85
C MET A 23 -0.89 8.59 4.49
N MET A 24 -1.86 7.69 4.38
CA MET A 24 -2.25 7.08 3.11
C MET A 24 -2.69 8.13 2.08
N GLN A 25 -3.45 9.14 2.49
CA GLN A 25 -3.89 10.20 1.58
C GLN A 25 -2.69 11.02 1.06
N LYS A 26 -1.73 11.33 1.92
CA LYS A 26 -0.49 12.00 1.53
C LYS A 26 0.32 11.14 0.55
N MET A 27 0.57 9.89 0.89
CA MET A 27 1.29 8.93 0.04
C MET A 27 0.62 8.76 -1.33
N HIS A 28 -0.71 8.62 -1.36
CA HIS A 28 -1.49 8.53 -2.60
C HIS A 28 -1.29 9.77 -3.49
N GLY A 29 -1.32 10.97 -2.89
CA GLY A 29 -1.08 12.23 -3.62
C GLY A 29 0.36 12.35 -4.15
N GLU A 30 1.35 11.87 -3.40
CA GLU A 30 2.76 11.83 -3.82
C GLU A 30 2.97 10.82 -4.96
N LEU A 31 2.45 9.60 -4.82
CA LEU A 31 2.59 8.54 -5.81
C LEU A 31 1.90 8.88 -7.13
N ILE A 32 0.73 9.53 -7.12
CA ILE A 32 0.08 10.04 -8.35
C ILE A 32 0.98 11.03 -9.09
N LYS A 33 1.66 11.93 -8.37
CA LYS A 33 2.59 12.90 -8.98
C LYS A 33 3.85 12.22 -9.50
N LEU A 34 4.32 11.17 -8.81
CA LEU A 34 5.53 10.44 -9.15
C LEU A 34 5.33 9.47 -10.32
N LYS A 35 4.12 8.91 -10.46
CA LYS A 35 3.75 7.88 -11.44
C LYS A 35 4.22 8.18 -12.87
N PRO A 36 4.02 9.38 -13.46
CA PRO A 36 4.50 9.65 -14.82
C PRO A 36 6.01 9.50 -14.97
N ASN A 37 6.78 9.90 -13.95
CA ASN A 37 8.23 9.77 -13.95
C ASN A 37 8.66 8.31 -13.79
N MET A 38 7.97 7.54 -12.94
CA MET A 38 8.21 6.10 -12.81
C MET A 38 7.92 5.37 -14.13
N TYR A 39 6.83 5.70 -14.82
CA TYR A 39 6.48 5.08 -16.10
C TYR A 39 7.49 5.43 -17.19
N LYS A 40 7.94 6.69 -17.23
CA LYS A 40 9.02 7.12 -18.12
C LYS A 40 10.33 6.38 -17.81
N CYS A 41 10.64 6.16 -16.54
CA CYS A 41 11.80 5.38 -16.10
C CYS A 41 11.68 3.92 -16.58
N ILE A 42 10.54 3.27 -16.32
CA ILE A 42 10.24 1.89 -16.74
C ILE A 42 10.40 1.72 -18.27
N GLN A 43 9.93 2.71 -19.04
CA GLN A 43 10.00 2.67 -20.49
C GLN A 43 11.43 2.84 -21.01
N ASN A 44 12.20 3.77 -20.42
CA ASN A 44 13.51 4.19 -20.93
C ASN A 44 14.68 3.41 -20.33
N ALA A 45 14.50 2.73 -19.20
CA ALA A 45 15.56 1.99 -18.56
C ALA A 45 16.03 0.85 -19.49
N THR A 46 17.33 0.77 -19.72
CA THR A 46 17.97 -0.31 -20.49
C THR A 46 18.51 -1.41 -19.58
N ASP A 47 18.83 -1.05 -18.34
CA ASP A 47 19.49 -1.90 -17.36
C ASP A 47 18.75 -1.84 -16.03
N TYR A 48 18.91 -2.90 -15.22
CA TYR A 48 18.30 -2.97 -13.91
C TYR A 48 18.95 -2.01 -12.89
N LYS A 49 20.28 -2.02 -12.81
CA LYS A 49 21.10 -1.12 -11.98
C LYS A 49 22.29 -0.64 -12.81
N LYS A 50 22.60 0.67 -12.77
CA LYS A 50 23.81 1.25 -13.40
C LYS A 50 24.84 1.63 -12.33
N PRO A 51 26.08 1.12 -12.39
CA PRO A 51 27.12 1.49 -11.44
C PRO A 51 27.45 2.99 -11.57
N GLY A 52 27.54 3.69 -10.44
CA GLY A 52 27.98 5.09 -10.38
C GLY A 52 26.91 6.16 -10.62
N MET A 53 25.63 5.80 -10.78
CA MET A 53 24.56 6.80 -10.84
C MET A 53 24.19 7.35 -9.46
N LYS A 54 23.90 8.66 -9.39
CA LYS A 54 23.36 9.32 -8.19
C LYS A 54 21.92 8.86 -7.94
N LYS A 55 21.50 8.86 -6.66
CA LYS A 55 20.11 8.56 -6.25
C LYS A 55 19.08 9.36 -7.07
N GLY A 56 18.00 8.71 -7.49
CA GLY A 56 16.88 9.28 -8.23
C GLY A 56 16.25 8.25 -9.18
N LEU A 57 15.09 8.55 -9.78
CA LEU A 57 14.37 7.64 -10.69
C LEU A 57 15.05 7.48 -12.06
N ASN A 58 16.15 6.71 -12.13
CA ASN A 58 16.97 6.56 -13.34
C ASN A 58 17.02 5.12 -13.87
N THR A 59 16.76 4.14 -13.01
CA THR A 59 16.88 2.71 -13.28
C THR A 59 15.63 1.96 -12.83
N LEU A 60 15.43 0.73 -13.33
CA LEU A 60 14.33 -0.12 -12.84
C LEU A 60 14.48 -0.44 -11.35
N GLY A 61 15.73 -0.56 -10.84
CA GLY A 61 15.98 -0.72 -9.42
C GLY A 61 15.49 0.45 -8.56
N ASP A 62 15.55 1.68 -9.08
CA ASP A 62 15.02 2.86 -8.35
C ASP A 62 13.49 2.82 -8.28
N VAL A 63 12.84 2.33 -9.33
CA VAL A 63 11.38 2.14 -9.37
C VAL A 63 10.95 1.06 -8.37
N ASP A 64 11.67 -0.05 -8.32
CA ASP A 64 11.42 -1.14 -7.37
C ASP A 64 11.58 -0.66 -5.92
N GLU A 65 12.57 0.18 -5.63
CA GLU A 65 12.77 0.77 -4.30
C GLU A 65 11.58 1.65 -3.89
N GLU A 66 11.08 2.50 -4.80
CA GLU A 66 9.86 3.28 -4.55
C GLU A 66 8.65 2.37 -4.30
N ILE A 67 8.43 1.35 -5.14
CA ILE A 67 7.32 0.41 -4.98
C ILE A 67 7.41 -0.32 -3.63
N TYR A 68 8.61 -0.78 -3.25
CA TYR A 68 8.86 -1.37 -1.95
C TYR A 68 8.50 -0.42 -0.80
N ASN A 69 8.93 0.85 -0.90
CA ASN A 69 8.66 1.86 0.12
C ASN A 69 7.17 2.14 0.26
N TYR A 70 6.46 2.40 -0.84
CA TYR A 70 5.01 2.65 -0.81
C TYR A 70 4.23 1.41 -0.35
N ALA A 71 4.60 0.21 -0.80
CA ALA A 71 3.94 -1.02 -0.38
C ALA A 71 4.12 -1.29 1.12
N SER A 72 5.33 -1.08 1.65
CA SER A 72 5.64 -1.26 3.07
C SER A 72 4.87 -0.26 3.94
N CYS A 73 4.97 1.03 3.61
CA CYS A 73 4.26 2.07 4.35
C CYS A 73 2.74 1.89 4.27
N PHE A 74 2.20 1.47 3.12
CA PHE A 74 0.78 1.20 2.98
C PHE A 74 0.34 0.03 3.85
N ARG A 75 1.07 -1.08 3.86
CA ARG A 75 0.79 -2.24 4.73
C ARG A 75 0.78 -1.86 6.21
N ASP A 76 1.68 -0.97 6.62
CA ASP A 76 1.75 -0.51 8.02
C ASP A 76 0.55 0.37 8.37
N CYS A 77 0.09 1.22 7.43
CA CYS A 77 -1.16 1.97 7.59
C CYS A 77 -2.37 1.04 7.69
N LEU A 78 -2.43 0.01 6.84
CA LEU A 78 -3.50 -0.99 6.85
C LEU A 78 -3.59 -1.69 8.20
N SER A 79 -2.47 -2.02 8.82
CA SER A 79 -2.44 -2.69 10.13
C SER A 79 -3.05 -1.83 11.24
N GLN A 80 -2.84 -0.52 11.20
CA GLN A 80 -3.43 0.43 12.17
C GLN A 80 -4.94 0.57 11.96
N ILE A 81 -5.37 0.66 10.70
CA ILE A 81 -6.79 0.73 10.34
C ILE A 81 -7.50 -0.56 10.77
N GLU A 82 -6.93 -1.72 10.44
CA GLU A 82 -7.50 -3.03 10.75
C GLU A 82 -7.70 -3.23 12.26
N ALA A 83 -6.70 -2.84 13.07
CA ALA A 83 -6.79 -2.94 14.53
C ALA A 83 -7.99 -2.14 15.10
N PHE A 84 -8.24 -0.94 14.57
CA PHE A 84 -9.41 -0.16 14.97
C PHE A 84 -10.72 -0.78 14.45
N MET A 85 -10.73 -1.29 13.21
CA MET A 85 -11.93 -1.92 12.66
C MET A 85 -12.34 -3.18 13.40
N HIS A 86 -11.39 -3.98 13.89
CA HIS A 86 -11.67 -5.13 14.76
C HIS A 86 -12.32 -4.71 16.08
N ASP A 87 -11.87 -3.63 16.72
CA ASP A 87 -12.50 -3.11 17.95
C ASP A 87 -13.93 -2.59 17.69
N VAL A 88 -14.15 -1.92 16.55
CA VAL A 88 -15.49 -1.51 16.12
C VAL A 88 -16.38 -2.73 15.87
N MET A 89 -15.88 -3.76 15.19
CA MET A 89 -16.62 -4.99 14.92
C MET A 89 -17.01 -5.70 16.21
N LEU A 90 -16.09 -5.84 17.17
CA LEU A 90 -16.39 -6.39 18.50
C LEU A 90 -17.49 -5.61 19.20
N THR A 91 -17.42 -4.28 19.19
CA THR A 91 -18.46 -3.41 19.75
C THR A 91 -19.83 -3.65 19.09
N LYS A 92 -19.86 -3.77 17.75
CA LYS A 92 -21.10 -4.04 17.00
C LYS A 92 -21.68 -5.41 17.32
N MET A 93 -20.84 -6.42 17.48
CA MET A 93 -21.23 -7.76 17.89
C MET A 93 -21.82 -7.77 19.30
N GLU A 94 -21.17 -7.10 20.27
CA GLU A 94 -21.69 -6.96 21.64
C GLU A 94 -23.04 -6.26 21.70
N GLN A 95 -23.27 -5.30 20.78
CA GLN A 95 -24.54 -4.58 20.63
C GLN A 95 -25.61 -5.38 19.85
N GLY A 96 -25.28 -6.55 19.31
CA GLY A 96 -26.19 -7.35 18.47
C GLY A 96 -26.57 -6.64 17.16
N THR A 97 -25.71 -5.75 16.66
CA THR A 97 -25.92 -5.00 15.42
C THR A 97 -25.20 -5.63 14.24
N ASP A 98 -25.70 -5.41 13.03
CA ASP A 98 -25.06 -5.88 11.80
C ASP A 98 -23.63 -5.33 11.66
N TYR A 99 -22.69 -6.24 11.43
CA TYR A 99 -21.25 -5.99 11.27
C TYR A 99 -20.68 -6.53 9.96
N GLU A 100 -21.50 -7.04 9.04
CA GLU A 100 -21.04 -7.69 7.80
C GLU A 100 -20.16 -6.77 6.94
N ASN A 101 -20.50 -5.48 6.86
CA ASN A 101 -19.72 -4.50 6.11
C ASN A 101 -18.32 -4.26 6.72
N TYR A 102 -18.17 -4.40 8.05
CA TYR A 102 -16.89 -4.25 8.75
C TYR A 102 -16.03 -5.50 8.52
N GLU A 103 -16.62 -6.68 8.57
CA GLU A 103 -15.96 -7.94 8.28
C GLU A 103 -15.43 -7.98 6.84
N ARG A 104 -16.29 -7.67 5.85
CA ARG A 104 -15.88 -7.58 4.43
C ARG A 104 -14.76 -6.58 4.21
N PHE A 105 -14.77 -5.46 4.94
CA PHE A 105 -13.70 -4.48 4.87
C PHE A 105 -12.37 -5.03 5.41
N CYS A 106 -12.39 -5.73 6.55
CA CYS A 106 -11.19 -6.37 7.12
C CYS A 106 -10.64 -7.46 6.19
N GLN A 107 -11.50 -8.29 5.60
CA GLN A 107 -11.07 -9.26 4.57
C GLN A 107 -10.43 -8.60 3.35
N GLY A 108 -10.95 -7.43 2.94
CA GLY A 108 -10.36 -6.60 1.90
C GLY A 108 -8.97 -6.07 2.26
N ILE A 109 -8.78 -5.67 3.54
CA ILE A 109 -7.47 -5.28 4.08
C ILE A 109 -6.49 -6.45 4.00
N ASP A 110 -6.88 -7.64 4.45
CA ASP A 110 -6.02 -8.83 4.45
C ASP A 110 -5.55 -9.19 3.04
N SER A 111 -6.49 -9.23 2.08
CA SER A 111 -6.19 -9.48 0.67
C SER A 111 -5.21 -8.45 0.11
N THR A 112 -5.41 -7.17 0.47
CA THR A 112 -4.51 -6.09 0.06
C THR A 112 -3.12 -6.28 0.66
N ARG A 113 -3.01 -6.53 1.98
CA ARG A 113 -1.74 -6.78 2.67
C ARG A 113 -0.99 -7.96 2.05
N ALA A 114 -1.68 -9.06 1.76
CA ALA A 114 -1.09 -10.23 1.12
C ALA A 114 -0.50 -9.89 -0.24
N LYS A 115 -1.22 -9.11 -1.08
CA LYS A 115 -0.68 -8.69 -2.38
C LYS A 115 0.52 -7.75 -2.22
N LEU A 116 0.51 -6.81 -1.28
CA LEU A 116 1.65 -5.91 -1.03
C LEU A 116 2.91 -6.68 -0.59
N VAL A 117 2.76 -7.70 0.26
CA VAL A 117 3.86 -8.61 0.63
C VAL A 117 4.34 -9.40 -0.59
N GLY A 118 3.40 -9.87 -1.42
CA GLY A 118 3.71 -10.53 -2.69
C GLY A 118 4.56 -9.67 -3.62
N MET A 119 4.26 -8.37 -3.76
CA MET A 119 5.06 -7.44 -4.57
C MET A 119 6.52 -7.36 -4.11
N ILE A 120 6.75 -7.33 -2.80
CA ILE A 120 8.10 -7.28 -2.22
C ILE A 120 8.87 -8.57 -2.56
N ALA A 121 8.21 -9.72 -2.45
CA ALA A 121 8.80 -11.01 -2.81
C ALA A 121 9.08 -11.10 -4.32
N GLU A 122 8.16 -10.63 -5.18
CA GLU A 122 8.32 -10.58 -6.63
C GLU A 122 9.55 -9.73 -7.05
N ILE A 123 9.75 -8.58 -6.41
CA ILE A 123 10.95 -7.73 -6.63
C ILE A 123 12.23 -8.49 -6.26
N TYR A 124 12.24 -9.14 -5.09
CA TYR A 124 13.41 -9.89 -4.63
C TYR A 124 13.75 -11.07 -5.54
N GLU A 125 12.76 -11.87 -5.93
CA GLU A 125 12.97 -13.01 -6.82
C GLU A 125 13.46 -12.56 -8.21
N PHE A 126 12.92 -11.46 -8.73
CA PHE A 126 13.44 -10.87 -9.97
C PHE A 126 14.91 -10.49 -9.85
N GLN A 127 15.33 -9.83 -8.76
CA GLN A 127 16.73 -9.43 -8.56
C GLN A 127 17.66 -10.65 -8.57
N LYS A 128 17.25 -11.72 -7.89
CA LYS A 128 17.98 -12.99 -7.84
C LYS A 128 18.06 -13.66 -9.20
N GLU A 129 16.95 -13.71 -9.95
CA GLU A 129 16.91 -14.29 -11.30
C GLU A 129 17.77 -13.47 -12.27
N GLN A 130 17.76 -12.14 -12.15
CA GLN A 130 18.54 -11.24 -12.98
C GLN A 130 20.06 -11.40 -12.77
N ASP A 131 20.50 -11.59 -11.52
CA ASP A 131 21.91 -11.86 -11.22
C ASP A 131 22.39 -13.22 -11.75
N ILE A 132 21.52 -14.24 -11.75
CA ILE A 132 21.82 -15.57 -12.33
C ILE A 132 21.91 -15.48 -13.87
N GLN A 133 20.99 -14.76 -14.51
CA GLN A 133 20.88 -14.70 -15.96
C GLN A 133 21.84 -13.70 -16.63
N ARG A 134 22.52 -12.83 -15.86
CA ARG A 134 23.57 -11.93 -16.38
C ARG A 134 24.73 -12.63 -17.09
N GLY A 135 24.91 -13.93 -16.87
CA GLY A 135 25.88 -14.78 -17.58
C GLY A 135 25.29 -15.59 -18.75
N GLN A 136 24.03 -15.40 -19.11
CA GLN A 136 23.30 -16.13 -20.16
C GLN A 136 23.08 -15.28 -21.43
N GLU A 137 22.42 -15.84 -22.43
CA GLU A 137 22.16 -15.18 -23.71
C GLU A 137 21.28 -13.91 -23.57
N GLU A 138 21.61 -12.88 -24.34
CA GLU A 138 21.01 -11.53 -24.27
C GLU A 138 19.47 -11.53 -24.41
N TYR A 139 18.92 -12.45 -25.21
CA TYR A 139 17.48 -12.54 -25.44
C TYR A 139 16.70 -12.95 -24.17
N ILE A 140 17.30 -13.77 -23.30
CA ILE A 140 16.69 -14.24 -22.05
C ILE A 140 16.57 -13.06 -21.08
N VAL A 141 17.66 -12.31 -20.90
CA VAL A 141 17.72 -11.13 -20.05
C VAL A 141 16.70 -10.07 -20.50
N LYS A 142 16.56 -9.86 -21.82
CA LYS A 142 15.59 -8.90 -22.38
C LYS A 142 14.14 -9.30 -22.11
N SER A 143 13.81 -10.58 -22.23
CA SER A 143 12.46 -11.09 -21.97
C SER A 143 12.10 -10.95 -20.48
N LEU A 144 13.03 -11.30 -19.59
CA LEU A 144 12.88 -11.14 -18.14
C LEU A 144 12.62 -9.66 -17.78
N LEU A 145 13.40 -8.73 -18.33
CA LEU A 145 13.24 -7.30 -18.10
C LEU A 145 11.88 -6.78 -18.56
N ASN A 146 11.38 -7.23 -19.72
CA ASN A 146 10.08 -6.79 -20.23
C ASN A 146 8.93 -7.26 -19.33
N LYS A 147 8.99 -8.51 -18.85
CA LYS A 147 7.99 -9.03 -17.90
C LYS A 147 7.98 -8.21 -16.60
N HIS A 148 9.16 -7.88 -16.07
CA HIS A 148 9.29 -7.07 -14.85
C HIS A 148 8.71 -5.66 -15.03
N ARG A 149 8.94 -5.02 -16.19
CA ARG A 149 8.41 -3.69 -16.49
C ARG A 149 6.90 -3.62 -16.44
N GLU A 150 6.22 -4.59 -17.04
CA GLU A 150 4.75 -4.62 -17.01
C GLU A 150 4.25 -4.88 -15.60
N LEU A 151 4.88 -5.81 -14.86
CA LEU A 151 4.55 -6.07 -13.47
C LEU A 151 4.70 -4.81 -12.58
N GLN A 152 5.75 -4.01 -12.78
CA GLN A 152 5.92 -2.78 -11.98
C GLN A 152 4.84 -1.72 -12.28
N LYS A 153 4.37 -1.61 -13.52
CA LYS A 153 3.23 -0.73 -13.83
C LYS A 153 1.96 -1.20 -13.13
N GLU A 154 1.68 -2.50 -13.19
CA GLU A 154 0.54 -3.11 -12.50
C GLU A 154 0.60 -2.88 -10.99
N ASN A 155 1.79 -3.02 -10.39
CA ASN A 155 2.00 -2.79 -8.97
C ASN A 155 1.76 -1.32 -8.57
N ILE A 156 2.28 -0.35 -9.35
CA ILE A 156 2.02 1.08 -9.12
C ILE A 156 0.52 1.37 -9.19
N ASP A 157 -0.15 0.90 -10.25
CA ASP A 157 -1.58 1.10 -10.45
C ASP A 157 -2.42 0.47 -9.33
N TYR A 158 -2.05 -0.73 -8.90
CA TYR A 158 -2.69 -1.42 -7.80
C TYR A 158 -2.57 -0.64 -6.49
N ILE A 159 -1.36 -0.20 -6.12
CA ILE A 159 -1.13 0.54 -4.87
C ILE A 159 -1.99 1.82 -4.85
N ILE A 160 -1.97 2.60 -5.93
CA ILE A 160 -2.78 3.83 -6.04
C ILE A 160 -4.27 3.52 -5.85
N LYS A 161 -4.78 2.54 -6.61
CA LYS A 161 -6.21 2.18 -6.58
C LYS A 161 -6.64 1.69 -5.20
N GLN A 162 -5.83 0.84 -4.57
CA GLN A 162 -6.18 0.27 -3.27
C GLN A 162 -6.08 1.28 -2.13
N MET A 163 -5.11 2.21 -2.16
CA MET A 163 -5.08 3.30 -1.17
C MET A 163 -6.37 4.13 -1.20
N ASP A 164 -6.86 4.50 -2.39
CA ASP A 164 -8.11 5.25 -2.50
C ASP A 164 -9.33 4.42 -2.12
N THR A 165 -9.35 3.14 -2.47
CA THR A 165 -10.42 2.20 -2.11
C THR A 165 -10.57 2.10 -0.60
N VAL A 166 -9.48 1.76 0.10
CA VAL A 166 -9.47 1.61 1.57
C VAL A 166 -9.88 2.92 2.25
N ARG A 167 -9.35 4.06 1.80
CA ARG A 167 -9.71 5.36 2.33
C ARG A 167 -11.21 5.65 2.21
N ARG A 168 -11.81 5.41 1.04
CA ARG A 168 -13.24 5.67 0.82
C ARG A 168 -14.12 4.80 1.71
N PHE A 169 -13.82 3.50 1.79
CA PHE A 169 -14.57 2.58 2.63
C PHE A 169 -14.45 2.90 4.11
N TYR A 170 -13.23 3.22 4.58
CA TYR A 170 -13.01 3.65 5.96
C TYR A 170 -13.87 4.87 6.32
N ILE A 171 -13.89 5.90 5.46
CA ILE A 171 -14.71 7.10 5.68
C ILE A 171 -16.20 6.75 5.73
N GLN A 172 -16.68 5.85 4.86
CA GLN A 172 -18.08 5.43 4.85
C GLN A 172 -18.48 4.67 6.11
N LEU A 173 -17.59 3.85 6.66
CA LEU A 173 -17.86 3.04 7.85
C LEU A 173 -17.72 3.85 9.14
N CYS A 174 -16.78 4.79 9.19
CA CYS A 174 -16.37 5.45 10.44
C CYS A 174 -16.81 6.91 10.58
N MET A 175 -17.21 7.62 9.50
CA MET A 175 -17.71 8.99 9.62
C MET A 175 -19.25 9.04 9.66
N PRO A 176 -19.86 9.76 10.62
CA PRO A 176 -21.30 9.92 10.65
C PRO A 176 -21.79 10.74 9.44
N ILE A 177 -22.88 10.26 8.82
CA ILE A 177 -23.56 10.85 7.65
C ILE A 177 -24.00 12.31 7.89
N SER A 178 -24.08 12.75 9.16
CA SER A 178 -24.39 14.14 9.53
C SER A 178 -23.37 15.17 9.02
N SER A 179 -22.15 14.75 8.65
CA SER A 179 -21.10 15.61 8.07
C SER A 179 -21.36 15.98 6.60
N GLN A 180 -22.21 15.24 5.89
CA GLN A 180 -22.47 15.45 4.45
C GLN A 180 -23.59 16.46 4.16
N LYS A 181 -24.31 16.95 5.19
CA LYS A 181 -25.43 17.89 5.02
C LYS A 181 -25.07 19.38 5.18
N CYS A 182 -23.82 19.75 5.44
CA CYS A 182 -23.40 21.16 5.57
C CYS A 182 -22.78 21.78 4.30
N ARG A 183 -23.22 21.37 3.11
CA ARG A 183 -22.83 22.02 1.84
C ARG A 183 -24.00 22.23 0.88
N ILE A 184 -25.15 22.67 1.38
CA ILE A 184 -26.12 23.44 0.59
C ILE A 184 -26.77 24.45 1.54
N GLN A 185 -26.23 25.66 1.58
CA GLN A 185 -26.95 26.89 1.86
C GLN A 185 -26.46 27.93 0.86
#